data_AF-A0A8J3JSK2-F1
#
_entry.id   AF-A0A8J3JSK2-F1
#
_cell.length_a   1.000
_cell.length_b   1.000
_cell.length_c   1.000
_cell.angle_alpha   90.00
_cell.angle_beta   90.00
_cell.angle_gamma   90.00
#
_symmetry.space_group_name_H-M   'P 1'
#
loop_
_entity.id
_entity.type
_entity.pdbx_description
1 polymer ?
#
loop_
_entity_poly.entity_id
_entity_poly.type
_entity_poly.pdbx_seq_one_letter_code
_entity_poly.pdbx_strand_id
1 'polypeptide(L)'
;MSVTTRQDQLVDPTPATDKKNVESAVVEGRTLELRVGNINGVQHVWTRLTKAKAGDVIWIERTTDGGAHWKAFGKRTITAGGRNYTDALRTDPSDQVRMRAHTDLKDGDAYQTAPF
;
A
#
# COMPACT_ATOMS: atom_id res chain seq x y z
N MET A 1 24.16 -3.70 -10.57
CA MET A 1 23.09 -4.63 -10.96
C MET A 1 22.18 -4.81 -9.76
N SER A 2 20.98 -4.27 -9.78
CA SER A 2 20.05 -4.38 -8.64
C SER A 2 19.29 -5.68 -8.77
N VAL A 3 19.64 -6.68 -7.98
CA VAL A 3 18.85 -7.90 -7.85
C VAL A 3 17.57 -7.51 -7.11
N THR A 4 16.44 -7.48 -7.80
CA THR A 4 15.14 -7.37 -7.14
C THR A 4 14.98 -8.60 -6.25
N THR A 5 15.17 -8.42 -4.95
CA THR A 5 14.98 -9.48 -3.96
C THR A 5 13.52 -9.94 -4.00
N ARG A 6 13.25 -11.22 -3.70
CA ARG A 6 11.88 -11.77 -3.65
C ARG A 6 10.92 -10.96 -2.76
N GLN A 7 11.44 -10.21 -1.78
CA GLN A 7 10.65 -9.34 -0.90
C GLN A 7 10.17 -8.04 -1.58
N ASP A 8 10.77 -7.64 -2.69
CA ASP A 8 10.39 -6.45 -3.48
C ASP A 8 9.41 -6.79 -4.61
N GLN A 9 9.07 -8.07 -4.76
CA GLN A 9 8.13 -8.53 -5.76
C GLN A 9 6.70 -8.14 -5.39
N LEU A 10 6.01 -7.51 -6.34
CA LEU A 10 4.60 -7.19 -6.25
C LEU A 10 3.74 -8.31 -6.84
N VAL A 11 2.63 -8.62 -6.19
CA VAL A 11 1.68 -9.67 -6.60
C VAL A 11 0.24 -9.17 -6.57
N ASP A 12 -0.68 -9.79 -7.31
CA ASP A 12 -2.10 -9.45 -7.23
C ASP A 12 -2.66 -9.80 -5.83
N PRO A 13 -3.26 -8.86 -5.08
CA PRO A 13 -3.90 -9.12 -3.79
C PRO A 13 -5.29 -9.76 -3.89
N THR A 14 -5.87 -9.88 -5.08
CA THR A 14 -7.19 -10.52 -5.29
C THR A 14 -7.34 -11.87 -4.58
N PRO A 15 -6.40 -12.84 -4.71
CA PRO A 15 -6.48 -14.14 -4.05
C PRO A 15 -6.24 -14.11 -2.54
N ALA A 16 -5.96 -12.96 -1.92
CA ALA A 16 -5.60 -12.94 -0.50
C ALA A 16 -6.76 -13.42 0.41
N THR A 17 -6.46 -14.23 1.41
CA THR A 17 -7.38 -14.61 2.50
C THR A 17 -7.14 -13.73 3.73
N ASP A 18 -8.02 -13.81 4.73
CA ASP A 18 -7.87 -13.11 6.02
C ASP A 18 -7.67 -11.60 5.88
N LYS A 19 -8.33 -11.00 4.88
CA LYS A 19 -8.17 -9.60 4.53
C LYS A 19 -8.63 -8.71 5.69
N LYS A 20 -7.76 -7.87 6.23
CA LYS A 20 -8.08 -6.88 7.26
C LYS A 20 -7.45 -5.52 6.96
N ASN A 21 -8.04 -4.47 7.48
CA ASN A 21 -7.44 -3.14 7.48
C ASN A 21 -6.59 -3.03 8.75
N VAL A 22 -5.31 -2.68 8.60
CA VAL A 22 -4.40 -2.45 9.73
C VAL A 22 -4.28 -0.98 10.06
N GLU A 23 -4.40 -0.12 9.05
CA GLU A 23 -4.47 1.33 9.22
C GLU A 23 -5.49 1.93 8.25
N SER A 24 -6.13 3.02 8.66
CA SER A 24 -7.03 3.75 7.76
C SER A 24 -7.19 5.22 8.16
N ALA A 25 -7.44 6.08 7.19
CA ALA A 25 -7.74 7.48 7.41
C ALA A 25 -8.74 7.98 6.37
N VAL A 26 -9.60 8.91 6.78
CA VAL A 26 -10.46 9.66 5.85
C VAL A 26 -9.73 10.96 5.49
N VAL A 27 -9.48 11.15 4.21
CA VAL A 27 -8.78 12.31 3.64
C VAL A 27 -9.68 12.90 2.57
N GLU A 28 -10.22 14.08 2.85
CA GLU A 28 -11.10 14.81 1.92
C GLU A 28 -12.24 13.95 1.32
N GLY A 29 -12.91 13.18 2.18
CA GLY A 29 -14.03 12.32 1.80
C GLY A 29 -13.67 11.00 1.13
N ARG A 30 -12.38 10.71 0.92
CA ARG A 30 -11.85 9.41 0.48
C ARG A 30 -11.32 8.64 1.68
N THR A 31 -11.39 7.32 1.66
CA THR A 31 -10.81 6.50 2.74
C THR A 31 -9.57 5.79 2.22
N LEU A 32 -8.40 6.20 2.73
CA LEU A 32 -7.14 5.51 2.52
C LEU A 32 -7.04 4.35 3.51
N GLU A 33 -6.73 3.16 3.02
CA GLU A 33 -6.62 1.94 3.79
C GLU A 33 -5.26 1.29 3.53
N LEU A 34 -4.55 0.91 4.58
CA LEU A 34 -3.49 -0.09 4.52
C LEU A 34 -4.11 -1.44 4.87
N ARG A 35 -4.10 -2.37 3.92
CA ARG A 35 -4.74 -3.68 4.06
C ARG A 35 -3.69 -4.77 4.07
N VAL A 36 -3.92 -5.80 4.88
CA VAL A 36 -3.11 -7.02 4.86
C VAL A 36 -3.99 -8.24 4.58
N GLY A 37 -3.36 -9.32 4.11
CA GLY A 37 -3.98 -10.62 3.93
C GLY A 37 -2.94 -11.66 3.49
N ASN A 38 -3.33 -12.93 3.49
CA ASN A 38 -2.44 -14.04 3.18
C ASN A 38 -2.59 -14.49 1.73
N ILE A 39 -1.49 -14.56 0.97
CA ILE A 39 -1.43 -15.10 -0.39
C ILE A 39 -0.49 -16.30 -0.35
N ASN A 40 -0.99 -17.49 -0.69
CA ASN A 40 -0.24 -18.74 -0.60
C ASN A 40 0.41 -18.96 0.79
N GLY A 41 -0.33 -18.63 1.87
CA GLY A 41 0.14 -18.76 3.25
C GLY A 41 1.13 -17.69 3.72
N VAL A 42 1.42 -16.67 2.90
CA VAL A 42 2.36 -15.59 3.23
C VAL A 42 1.61 -14.26 3.33
N GLN A 43 1.83 -13.50 4.40
CA GLN A 43 1.20 -12.21 4.59
C GLN A 43 1.78 -11.14 3.64
N HIS A 44 0.87 -10.43 2.96
CA HIS A 44 1.16 -9.31 2.09
C HIS A 44 0.34 -8.09 2.53
N VAL A 45 0.82 -6.91 2.14
CA VAL A 45 0.18 -5.62 2.36
C VAL A 45 -0.14 -4.93 1.04
N TRP A 46 -1.23 -4.18 0.97
CA TRP A 46 -1.53 -3.30 -0.16
C TRP A 46 -2.28 -2.04 0.27
N THR A 47 -2.13 -0.98 -0.51
CA THR A 47 -2.87 0.27 -0.31
C THR A 47 -4.18 0.22 -1.08
N ARG A 48 -5.26 0.72 -0.49
CA ARG A 48 -6.56 0.92 -1.15
C ARG A 48 -7.11 2.29 -0.84
N LEU A 49 -7.73 2.93 -1.84
CA LEU A 49 -8.42 4.22 -1.66
C LEU A 49 -9.88 4.07 -2.08
N THR A 50 -10.80 4.09 -1.13
CA THR A 50 -12.23 4.04 -1.42
C THR A 50 -12.79 5.45 -1.63
N LYS A 51 -13.86 5.55 -2.44
CA LYS A 51 -14.40 6.82 -2.97
C LYS A 51 -13.36 7.64 -3.75
N ALA A 52 -12.32 6.96 -4.27
CA ALA A 52 -11.31 7.57 -5.09
C ALA A 52 -11.89 8.20 -6.35
N LYS A 53 -11.23 9.25 -6.82
CA LYS A 53 -11.50 9.91 -8.09
C LYS A 53 -10.44 9.51 -9.11
N ALA A 54 -10.81 9.59 -10.38
CA ALA A 54 -9.83 9.48 -11.45
C ALA A 54 -8.76 10.57 -11.28
N GLY A 55 -7.49 10.18 -11.36
CA GLY A 55 -6.33 11.03 -11.12
C GLY A 55 -5.67 10.85 -9.75
N ASP A 56 -6.39 10.36 -8.73
CA ASP A 56 -5.78 10.10 -7.42
C ASP A 56 -4.66 9.04 -7.57
N VAL A 57 -3.57 9.20 -6.84
CA VAL A 57 -2.41 8.31 -6.92
C VAL A 57 -2.20 7.62 -5.58
N ILE A 58 -1.98 6.30 -5.58
CA ILE A 58 -1.71 5.52 -4.38
C ILE A 58 -0.46 4.67 -4.52
N TRP A 59 0.24 4.44 -3.41
CA TRP A 59 1.37 3.51 -3.32
C TRP A 59 1.53 2.96 -1.91
N ILE A 60 2.41 1.96 -1.78
CA ILE A 60 2.90 1.46 -0.49
C ILE A 60 4.25 2.11 -0.26
N GLU A 61 4.53 2.55 0.96
CA GLU A 61 5.89 2.89 1.37
C GLU A 61 6.38 1.84 2.36
N ARG A 62 7.64 1.40 2.18
CA ARG A 62 8.30 0.46 3.08
C ARG A 62 9.65 1.03 3.51
N THR A 63 9.94 0.92 4.80
CA THR A 63 11.28 1.11 5.37
C THR A 63 11.91 -0.26 5.69
N THR A 64 13.24 -0.33 5.75
CA THR A 64 13.99 -1.49 6.27
C THR A 64 14.99 -1.08 7.35
N ASP A 65 14.91 0.17 7.83
CA ASP A 65 15.82 0.79 8.79
C ASP A 65 15.06 1.55 9.89
N GLY A 66 13.88 1.04 10.26
CA GLY A 66 13.09 1.58 11.37
C GLY A 66 12.42 2.92 11.08
N GLY A 67 12.37 3.33 9.81
CA GLY A 67 11.67 4.53 9.34
C GLY A 67 12.59 5.71 9.00
N ALA A 68 13.91 5.53 9.00
CA ALA A 68 14.85 6.55 8.58
C ALA A 68 14.74 6.83 7.07
N HIS A 69 14.58 5.77 6.26
CA HIS A 69 14.36 5.88 4.83
C HIS A 69 13.15 5.05 4.38
N TRP A 70 12.41 5.60 3.42
CA TRP A 70 11.19 5.00 2.87
C TRP A 70 11.30 4.84 1.36
N LYS A 71 10.97 3.65 0.87
CA LYS A 71 10.93 3.33 -0.56
C LYS A 71 9.49 3.10 -0.99
N ALA A 72 9.09 3.70 -2.12
CA ALA A 72 7.77 3.54 -2.70
C ALA A 72 7.66 2.27 -3.57
N PHE A 73 6.51 1.60 -3.49
CA PHE A 73 6.19 0.38 -4.22
C PHE A 73 4.76 0.44 -4.77
N GLY A 74 4.57 -0.11 -5.98
CA GLY A 74 3.23 -0.30 -6.55
C GLY A 74 2.48 0.99 -6.85
N LYS A 75 3.21 2.10 -7.12
CA LYS A 75 2.61 3.40 -7.43
C LYS A 75 1.63 3.28 -8.60
N ARG A 76 0.41 3.75 -8.38
CA ARG A 76 -0.71 3.60 -9.30
C ARG A 76 -1.57 4.86 -9.31
N THR A 77 -1.78 5.42 -10.49
CA THR A 77 -2.80 6.43 -10.74
C THR A 77 -4.14 5.72 -10.99
N ILE A 78 -5.18 6.17 -10.28
CA ILE A 78 -6.53 5.64 -10.39
C ILE A 78 -7.19 6.22 -11.63
N THR A 79 -7.76 5.34 -12.46
CA THR A 79 -8.57 5.72 -13.62
C THR A 79 -10.06 5.58 -13.29
N ALA A 80 -10.92 6.27 -14.05
CA ALA A 80 -12.36 6.16 -13.87
C ALA A 80 -12.83 4.71 -14.07
N GLY A 81 -13.54 4.15 -13.09
CA GLY A 81 -13.96 2.74 -13.09
C GLY A 81 -12.82 1.72 -12.91
N GLY A 82 -11.59 2.20 -12.69
CA GLY A 82 -10.40 1.37 -12.58
C GLY A 82 -10.17 0.80 -11.18
N ARG A 83 -9.10 0.01 -11.08
CA ARG A 83 -8.63 -0.60 -9.83
C ARG A 83 -8.17 0.49 -8.85
N ASN A 84 -8.77 0.51 -7.66
CA ASN A 84 -8.50 1.50 -6.60
C ASN A 84 -7.58 0.98 -5.49
N TYR A 85 -6.77 -0.03 -5.78
CA TYR A 85 -5.80 -0.62 -4.85
C TYR A 85 -4.52 -1.01 -5.59
N THR A 86 -3.38 -0.96 -4.89
CA THR A 86 -2.07 -1.35 -5.42
C THR A 86 -1.96 -2.86 -5.56
N ASP A 87 -0.91 -3.32 -6.23
CA ASP A 87 -0.44 -4.70 -6.03
C ASP A 87 0.11 -4.88 -4.61
N ALA A 88 0.14 -6.12 -4.15
CA ALA A 88 0.52 -6.51 -2.80
C ALA A 88 2.03 -6.68 -2.68
N LEU A 89 2.60 -6.13 -1.61
CA LEU A 89 3.99 -6.29 -1.23
C LEU A 89 4.09 -7.28 -0.06
N ARG A 90 5.06 -8.18 -0.10
CA ARG A 90 5.28 -9.14 0.99
C ARG A 90 5.69 -8.41 2.28
N THR A 91 5.08 -8.77 3.40
CA THR A 91 5.44 -8.28 4.75
C THR A 91 6.71 -8.96 5.29
N ASP A 92 7.33 -8.36 6.30
CA ASP A 92 8.48 -8.92 7.02
C ASP A 92 8.25 -8.77 8.54
N PRO A 93 8.55 -9.78 9.37
CA PRO A 93 8.32 -9.72 10.81
C PRO A 93 9.33 -8.86 11.59
N SER A 94 10.37 -8.33 10.96
CA SER A 94 11.35 -7.45 11.61
C SER A 94 10.75 -6.08 11.95
N ASP A 95 10.94 -5.60 13.19
CA ASP A 95 10.52 -4.26 13.62
C ASP A 95 11.20 -3.11 12.86
N GLN A 96 12.28 -3.42 12.14
CA GLN A 96 12.96 -2.48 11.22
C GLN A 96 12.22 -2.33 9.90
N VAL A 97 11.38 -3.31 9.54
CA VAL A 97 10.54 -3.28 8.35
C VAL A 97 9.16 -2.80 8.75
N ARG A 98 8.81 -1.60 8.29
CA ARG A 98 7.48 -1.02 8.51
C ARG A 98 6.87 -0.59 7.19
N MET A 99 5.56 -0.60 7.13
CA MET A 99 4.82 -0.34 5.90
C MET A 99 3.72 0.67 6.16
N ARG A 100 3.48 1.58 5.20
CA ARG A 100 2.36 2.54 5.28
C ARG A 100 1.71 2.75 3.93
N ALA A 101 0.44 3.12 3.96
CA ALA A 101 -0.28 3.53 2.78
C ALA A 101 0.02 5.01 2.51
N HIS A 102 0.16 5.36 1.24
CA HIS A 102 0.30 6.75 0.82
C HIS A 102 -0.67 7.04 -0.32
N THR A 103 -1.24 8.24 -0.32
CA THR A 103 -2.02 8.79 -1.42
C THR A 103 -1.59 10.22 -1.74
N ASP A 104 -1.64 10.56 -3.02
CA ASP A 104 -1.58 11.93 -3.54
C ASP A 104 -2.90 12.20 -4.25
N LEU A 105 -3.72 13.09 -3.68
CA LEU A 105 -5.07 13.34 -4.17
C LEU A 105 -5.03 14.33 -5.32
N LYS A 106 -5.73 14.03 -6.42
CA LYS A 106 -5.63 14.86 -7.63
C LYS A 106 -6.11 16.31 -7.48
N ASP A 107 -6.95 16.56 -6.47
CA ASP A 107 -7.49 17.89 -6.14
C ASP A 107 -7.29 18.20 -4.64
N GLY A 108 -6.28 17.63 -3.98
CA GLY A 108 -6.16 17.66 -2.52
C GLY A 108 -4.78 17.38 -1.97
N ASP A 109 -4.69 17.25 -0.65
CA ASP A 109 -3.42 17.01 0.04
C ASP A 109 -2.96 15.55 -0.08
N ALA A 110 -1.64 15.38 -0.15
CA ALA A 110 -1.02 14.08 0.05
C ALA A 110 -1.17 13.63 1.51
N TYR A 111 -1.38 12.33 1.70
CA TYR A 111 -1.52 11.76 3.04
C TYR A 111 -0.88 10.38 3.12
N GLN A 112 -0.32 10.08 4.29
CA GLN A 112 0.24 8.77 4.64
C GLN A 112 -0.30 8.29 5.98
N THR A 113 -0.64 7.00 6.07
CA THR A 113 -1.06 6.39 7.33
C THR A 113 0.09 6.32 8.33
N ALA A 114 -0.23 6.01 9.59
CA ALA A 114 0.78 5.52 10.51
C ALA A 114 1.47 4.25 9.93
N PRO A 115 2.74 4.00 10.28
CA PRO A 115 3.40 2.74 9.98
C PRO A 115 2.76 1.55 10.70
N PHE A 116 2.48 0.49 9.94
CA PHE A 116 2.22 -0.88 10.40
C PHE A 116 3.54 -1.63 10.55
#